data_AF-A0A2M8F5M1-F1
#
_entry.id   AF-A0A2M8F5M1-F1
#
_cell.length_a   1.000
_cell.length_b   1.000
_cell.length_c   1.000
_cell.angle_alpha   90.00
_cell.angle_beta   90.00
_cell.angle_gamma   90.00
#
_symmetry.space_group_name_H-M   'P 1'
#
loop_
_entity.id
_entity.type
_entity.pdbx_description
1 polymer ?
#
loop_
_entity_poly.entity_id
_entity_poly.type
_entity_poly.pdbx_seq_one_letter_code
_entity_poly.pdbx_strand_id
1 'polypeptide(L)'
;MIESEIQPKQKSWYTTGMIALFVVLMGFSLYYEISQSSLSNKIARLETQKEQLRSTENEDRRTALRARALVVLDELNRIKSDQRLWSKVIDKIEKTIPVFSTDETYEPLVSFRTYNGNEEGRISANATTRPNAADPFADVATTIKAFSLDPSFSHVFVPSITKTLTPQGETVLSFNISFEYNEQKLVSRPTTPAQTTPPAQSSVPAETAPTPASSEAEESPGTAQPTAPKSPTPTAPAATPPVAPQS
;
A
#
# COMPACT_ATOMS: atom_id res chain seq x y z
N MET A 1 124.60 18.55 33.37
CA MET A 1 123.72 17.86 34.33
C MET A 1 122.28 18.21 34.01
N ILE A 2 121.56 17.31 33.35
CA ILE A 2 120.09 17.20 33.40
C ILE A 2 119.85 15.69 33.34
N GLU A 3 119.55 15.09 34.50
CA GLU A 3 119.14 13.69 34.60
C GLU A 3 117.73 13.54 34.05
N SER A 4 117.57 12.72 33.02
CA SER A 4 116.27 12.33 32.49
C SER A 4 115.79 11.08 33.22
N GLU A 5 114.84 11.27 34.14
CA GLU A 5 114.21 10.22 34.93
C GLU A 5 113.25 9.40 34.05
N ILE A 6 113.57 8.11 33.84
CA ILE A 6 112.75 7.19 33.07
C ILE A 6 111.66 6.63 34.00
N GLN A 7 110.46 7.20 33.91
CA GLN A 7 109.26 6.70 34.59
C GLN A 7 108.89 5.27 34.11
N PRO A 8 108.63 4.32 35.03
CA PRO A 8 108.26 2.97 34.66
C PRO A 8 106.84 2.93 34.07
N LYS A 9 106.73 2.27 32.91
CA LYS A 9 105.50 2.09 32.13
C LYS A 9 104.49 1.22 32.90
N GLN A 10 103.66 1.85 33.73
CA GLN A 10 102.60 1.18 34.48
C GLN A 10 101.57 0.61 33.49
N LYS A 11 101.54 -0.73 33.36
CA LYS A 11 100.75 -1.47 32.37
C LYS A 11 99.25 -1.26 32.63
N SER A 12 98.56 -0.57 31.70
CA SER A 12 97.22 -0.01 31.89
C SER A 12 96.07 -1.03 31.73
N TRP A 13 95.97 -2.00 32.65
CA TRP A 13 94.83 -2.93 32.66
C TRP A 13 93.49 -2.21 32.87
N TYR A 14 93.50 -1.09 33.60
CA TYR A 14 92.33 -0.21 33.80
C TYR A 14 91.79 0.37 32.49
N THR A 15 92.64 0.76 31.54
CA THR A 15 92.17 1.34 30.26
C THR A 15 91.48 0.28 29.41
N THR A 16 91.95 -0.97 29.47
CA THR A 16 91.34 -2.08 28.72
C THR A 16 89.95 -2.42 29.28
N GLY A 17 89.79 -2.43 30.60
CA GLY A 17 88.49 -2.63 31.24
C GLY A 17 87.49 -1.50 30.95
N MET A 18 87.95 -0.25 30.94
CA MET A 18 87.13 0.92 30.59
C MET A 18 86.66 0.87 29.13
N ILE A 19 87.54 0.49 28.20
CA ILE A 19 87.17 0.35 26.78
C ILE A 19 86.13 -0.77 26.60
N ALA A 20 86.31 -1.91 27.26
CA ALA A 20 85.34 -3.01 27.19
C ALA A 20 83.95 -2.60 27.73
N LEU A 21 83.90 -1.85 28.84
CA LEU A 21 82.66 -1.32 29.40
C LEU A 21 81.97 -0.34 28.45
N PHE A 22 82.75 0.52 27.79
CA PHE A 22 82.23 1.49 26.81
C PHE A 22 81.58 0.79 25.60
N VAL A 23 82.19 -0.28 25.10
CA VAL A 23 81.64 -1.07 23.98
C VAL A 23 80.31 -1.73 24.36
N VAL A 24 80.19 -2.26 25.58
CA VAL A 24 78.94 -2.87 26.06
C VAL A 24 77.83 -1.84 26.20
N LEU A 25 78.13 -0.66 26.77
CA LEU A 25 77.16 0.43 26.88
C LEU A 25 76.70 0.94 25.51
N MET A 26 77.62 1.07 24.56
CA MET A 26 77.31 1.49 23.20
C MET A 26 76.41 0.45 22.49
N GLY A 27 76.69 -0.84 22.64
CA GLY A 27 75.86 -1.92 22.12
C GLY A 27 74.45 -1.93 22.72
N PHE A 28 74.34 -1.68 24.03
CA PHE A 28 73.04 -1.59 24.71
C PHE A 28 72.22 -0.39 24.24
N SER A 29 72.87 0.77 24.02
CA SER A 29 72.21 1.97 23.49
C SER A 29 71.62 1.74 22.09
N LEU A 30 72.40 1.12 21.19
CA LEU A 30 71.95 0.78 19.84
C LEU A 30 70.80 -0.24 19.86
N TYR A 31 70.87 -1.26 20.73
CA TYR A 31 69.79 -2.23 20.90
C TYR A 31 68.49 -1.57 21.38
N TYR A 32 68.59 -0.60 22.29
CA TYR A 32 67.43 0.11 22.82
C TYR A 32 66.72 0.96 21.76
N GLU A 33 67.46 1.68 20.92
CA GLU A 33 66.89 2.47 19.81
C GLU A 33 66.19 1.59 18.76
N ILE A 34 66.80 0.46 18.37
CA ILE A 34 66.20 -0.48 17.42
C ILE A 34 64.92 -1.11 18.00
N SER A 35 64.94 -1.46 19.29
CA SER A 35 63.77 -2.00 19.98
C SER A 35 62.64 -0.99 20.01
N GLN A 36 62.89 0.26 20.40
CA GLN A 36 61.86 1.32 20.41
C GLN A 36 61.25 1.56 19.02
N SER A 37 62.07 1.63 17.97
CA SER A 37 61.58 1.81 16.59
C SER A 37 60.66 0.65 16.16
N SER A 38 61.01 -0.59 16.53
CA SER A 38 60.18 -1.76 16.21
C SER A 38 58.84 -1.75 16.94
N LEU A 39 58.79 -1.27 18.20
CA LEU A 39 57.55 -1.15 18.95
C LEU A 39 56.68 -0.02 18.40
N SER A 40 57.25 1.15 18.09
CA SER A 40 56.51 2.27 17.48
C SER A 40 55.93 1.89 16.12
N ASN A 41 56.68 1.16 15.30
CA ASN A 41 56.18 0.65 14.01
C ASN A 41 55.05 -0.38 14.18
N LYS A 42 55.13 -1.25 15.21
CA LYS A 42 54.04 -2.17 15.54
C LYS A 42 52.79 -1.45 16.03
N ILE A 43 52.94 -0.44 16.88
CA ILE A 43 51.81 0.38 17.37
C ILE A 43 51.16 1.13 16.21
N ALA A 44 51.92 1.81 15.36
CA ALA A 44 51.40 2.52 14.19
C ALA A 44 50.68 1.57 13.22
N ARG A 45 51.21 0.35 13.01
CA ARG A 45 50.55 -0.67 12.18
C ARG A 45 49.24 -1.16 12.79
N LEU A 46 49.19 -1.38 14.11
CA LEU A 46 47.97 -1.78 14.82
C LEU A 46 46.91 -0.67 14.81
N GLU A 47 47.30 0.59 14.96
CA GLU A 47 46.39 1.73 14.84
C GLU A 47 45.83 1.84 13.41
N THR A 48 46.68 1.66 12.40
CA THR A 48 46.25 1.65 10.99
C THR A 48 45.28 0.50 10.71
N GLN A 49 45.56 -0.70 11.23
CA GLN A 49 44.65 -1.84 11.10
C GLN A 49 43.31 -1.59 11.82
N LYS A 50 43.35 -1.00 13.03
CA LYS A 50 42.14 -0.66 13.77
C LYS A 50 41.27 0.35 13.02
N GLU A 51 41.88 1.35 12.40
CA GLU A 51 41.17 2.34 11.60
C GLU A 51 40.59 1.73 10.31
N GLN A 52 41.35 0.85 9.65
CA GLN A 52 40.85 0.10 8.50
C GLN A 52 39.64 -0.77 8.86
N LEU A 53 39.73 -1.57 9.94
CA LEU A 53 38.58 -2.38 10.39
C LEU A 53 37.36 -1.52 10.73
N ARG A 54 37.54 -0.37 11.39
CA ARG A 54 36.44 0.57 11.69
C ARG A 54 35.83 1.16 10.42
N SER A 55 36.65 1.45 9.41
CA SER A 55 36.16 1.96 8.12
C SER A 55 35.33 0.90 7.39
N THR A 56 35.80 -0.36 7.37
CA THR A 56 35.09 -1.49 6.76
C THR A 56 33.78 -1.79 7.48
N GLU A 57 33.78 -1.82 8.83
CA GLU A 57 32.56 -2.03 9.61
C GLU A 57 31.51 -0.94 9.37
N ASN A 58 31.93 0.31 9.25
CA ASN A 58 31.02 1.41 8.93
C ASN A 58 30.48 1.33 7.49
N GLU A 59 31.30 0.88 6.53
CA GLU A 59 30.89 0.72 5.15
C GLU A 59 29.92 -0.47 4.97
N ASP A 60 30.20 -1.60 5.63
CA ASP A 60 29.30 -2.76 5.67
C ASP A 60 27.98 -2.40 6.35
N ARG A 61 28.03 -1.67 7.47
CA ARG A 61 26.81 -1.21 8.16
C ARG A 61 26.00 -0.25 7.29
N ARG A 62 26.64 0.68 6.58
CA ARG A 62 25.95 1.58 5.63
C ARG A 62 25.33 0.80 4.47
N THR A 63 26.02 -0.20 3.94
CA THR A 63 25.53 -1.04 2.85
C THR A 63 24.37 -1.91 3.28
N ALA A 64 24.46 -2.54 4.46
CA ALA A 64 23.36 -3.31 5.05
C ALA A 64 22.12 -2.45 5.35
N LEU A 65 22.31 -1.23 5.86
CA LEU A 65 21.21 -0.29 6.08
C LEU A 65 20.53 0.13 4.75
N ARG A 66 21.31 0.41 3.70
CA ARG A 66 20.77 0.72 2.37
C ARG A 66 20.00 -0.47 1.78
N ALA A 67 20.54 -1.68 1.87
CA ALA A 67 19.87 -2.88 1.40
C ALA A 67 18.54 -3.12 2.13
N ARG A 68 18.52 -2.96 3.46
CA ARG A 68 17.27 -3.04 4.25
C ARG A 68 16.28 -1.93 3.87
N ALA A 69 16.74 -0.71 3.66
CA ALA A 69 15.89 0.39 3.23
C ALA A 69 15.26 0.14 1.85
N LEU A 70 16.02 -0.46 0.92
CA LEU A 70 15.50 -0.84 -0.40
C LEU A 70 14.42 -1.93 -0.31
N VAL A 71 14.62 -2.95 0.53
CA VAL A 71 13.61 -4.01 0.76
C VAL A 71 12.34 -3.43 1.36
N VAL A 72 12.46 -2.57 2.37
CA VAL A 72 11.29 -1.90 2.97
C VAL A 72 10.58 -1.00 1.97
N LEU A 73 11.33 -0.30 1.11
CA LEU A 73 10.75 0.54 0.07
C LEU A 73 10.02 -0.27 -0.99
N ASP A 74 10.59 -1.40 -1.40
CA ASP A 74 9.97 -2.35 -2.34
C ASP A 74 8.68 -2.93 -1.76
N GLU A 75 8.70 -3.32 -0.48
CA GLU A 75 7.53 -3.83 0.22
C GLU A 75 6.46 -2.75 0.44
N LEU A 76 6.86 -1.50 0.74
CA LEU A 76 5.93 -0.37 0.78
C LEU A 76 5.32 -0.10 -0.59
N ASN A 77 6.10 -0.18 -1.66
CA ASN A 77 5.62 0.02 -3.02
C ASN A 77 4.65 -1.08 -3.42
N ARG A 78 4.92 -2.33 -3.03
CA ARG A 78 4.02 -3.47 -3.23
C ARG A 78 2.72 -3.31 -2.45
N ILE A 79 2.78 -2.90 -1.19
CA ILE A 79 1.58 -2.59 -0.40
C ILE A 79 0.80 -1.44 -1.05
N LYS A 80 1.47 -0.40 -1.56
CA LYS A 80 0.83 0.71 -2.26
C LYS A 80 0.26 0.31 -3.62
N SER A 81 0.87 -0.63 -4.34
CA SER A 81 0.36 -1.11 -5.63
C SER A 81 -0.79 -2.09 -5.46
N ASP A 82 -0.78 -2.88 -4.38
CA ASP A 82 -1.79 -3.92 -4.11
C ASP A 82 -3.00 -3.33 -3.37
N GLN A 83 -2.86 -2.19 -2.70
CA GLN A 83 -3.99 -1.46 -2.12
C GLN A 83 -4.78 -0.74 -3.21
N ARG A 84 -5.92 -1.33 -3.60
CA ARG A 84 -6.97 -0.58 -4.28
C ARG A 84 -7.35 0.61 -3.41
N LEU A 85 -7.16 1.81 -3.96
CA LEU A 85 -7.51 3.04 -3.27
C LEU A 85 -9.04 3.18 -3.29
N TRP A 86 -9.71 2.61 -2.29
CA TRP A 86 -11.17 2.64 -2.15
C TRP A 86 -11.75 4.06 -2.27
N SER A 87 -11.00 5.08 -1.83
CA SER A 87 -11.37 6.48 -2.04
C SER A 87 -11.51 6.86 -3.52
N LYS A 88 -10.62 6.40 -4.41
CA LYS A 88 -10.73 6.60 -5.87
C LYS A 88 -11.89 5.81 -6.46
N VAL A 89 -12.14 4.60 -5.96
CA VAL A 89 -13.28 3.77 -6.39
C VAL A 89 -14.59 4.50 -6.09
N ILE A 90 -14.75 5.00 -4.86
CA ILE A 90 -15.95 5.73 -4.42
C ILE A 90 -16.11 7.02 -5.22
N ASP A 91 -15.05 7.82 -5.38
CA ASP A 91 -15.06 9.04 -6.20
C ASP A 91 -15.48 8.74 -7.66
N LYS A 92 -15.02 7.62 -8.22
CA LYS A 92 -15.40 7.20 -9.56
C LYS A 92 -16.87 6.75 -9.63
N ILE A 93 -17.36 6.04 -8.62
CA ILE A 93 -18.78 5.67 -8.50
C ILE A 93 -19.63 6.93 -8.49
N GLU A 94 -19.35 7.87 -7.58
CA GLU A 94 -20.11 9.13 -7.43
C GLU A 94 -20.16 9.94 -8.73
N LYS A 95 -19.04 10.03 -9.46
CA LYS A 95 -18.98 10.70 -10.78
C LYS A 95 -19.75 10.00 -11.89
N THR A 96 -20.04 8.71 -11.74
CA THR A 96 -20.76 7.91 -12.73
C THR A 96 -22.27 7.95 -12.51
N ILE A 97 -22.71 8.38 -11.32
CA ILE A 97 -24.13 8.51 -11.01
C ILE A 97 -24.74 9.61 -11.87
N PRO A 98 -25.77 9.30 -12.68
CA PRO A 98 -26.48 10.31 -13.44
C PRO A 98 -27.15 11.32 -12.50
N VAL A 99 -27.08 12.59 -12.88
CA VAL A 99 -27.63 13.72 -12.12
C VAL A 99 -28.89 14.22 -12.81
N PHE A 100 -29.95 14.44 -12.06
CA PHE A 100 -31.11 15.18 -12.50
C PHE A 100 -30.85 16.67 -12.36
N SER A 101 -30.97 17.40 -13.45
CA SER A 101 -30.90 18.85 -13.46
C SER A 101 -32.31 19.39 -13.63
N THR A 102 -32.83 20.04 -12.59
CA THR A 102 -33.92 21.01 -12.75
C THR A 102 -33.29 22.40 -12.73
N ASP A 103 -33.97 23.43 -13.24
CA ASP A 103 -33.43 24.78 -13.49
C ASP A 103 -32.59 25.42 -12.36
N GLU A 104 -32.64 24.91 -11.12
CA GLU A 104 -31.88 25.41 -9.98
C GLU A 104 -31.20 24.33 -9.10
N THR A 105 -31.36 23.03 -9.38
CA THR A 105 -30.81 21.94 -8.53
C THR A 105 -30.22 20.79 -9.33
N TYR A 106 -29.02 20.38 -8.90
CA TYR A 106 -28.30 19.21 -9.40
C TYR A 106 -28.32 18.13 -8.32
N GLU A 107 -29.20 17.14 -8.49
CA GLU A 107 -29.32 16.04 -7.54
C GLU A 107 -29.08 14.69 -8.21
N PRO A 108 -28.32 13.77 -7.58
CA PRO A 108 -28.09 12.44 -8.13
C PRO A 108 -29.40 11.65 -8.22
N LEU A 109 -29.66 10.97 -9.34
CA LEU A 109 -30.90 10.18 -9.53
C LEU A 109 -31.09 9.11 -8.45
N VAL A 110 -29.98 8.56 -7.95
CA VAL A 110 -29.96 7.57 -6.88
C VAL A 110 -28.93 7.95 -5.83
N SER A 111 -29.21 7.59 -4.59
CA SER A 111 -28.30 7.75 -3.46
C SER A 111 -27.86 6.37 -2.97
N PHE A 112 -26.54 6.16 -2.89
CA PHE A 112 -25.96 4.95 -2.33
C PHE A 112 -25.78 5.09 -0.82
N ARG A 113 -26.25 4.09 -0.07
CA ARG A 113 -26.19 4.06 1.39
C ARG A 113 -24.99 3.28 1.91
N THR A 114 -24.70 2.17 1.28
CA THR A 114 -23.62 1.27 1.70
C THR A 114 -22.86 0.77 0.49
N TYR A 115 -21.55 0.64 0.66
CA TYR A 115 -20.64 0.03 -0.30
C TYR A 115 -19.94 -1.12 0.41
N ASN A 116 -19.90 -2.27 -0.22
CA ASN A 116 -19.09 -3.41 0.20
C ASN A 116 -18.31 -3.88 -1.02
N GLY A 117 -17.01 -4.12 -0.85
CA GLY A 117 -16.21 -4.62 -1.95
C GLY A 117 -15.07 -5.51 -1.48
N ASN A 118 -14.57 -6.31 -2.40
CA ASN A 118 -13.55 -7.32 -2.14
C ASN A 118 -12.24 -7.03 -2.91
N GLU A 119 -11.23 -7.86 -2.66
CA GLU A 119 -9.90 -7.72 -3.28
C GLU A 119 -9.94 -7.94 -4.81
N GLU A 120 -10.88 -8.76 -5.29
CA GLU A 120 -11.15 -8.97 -6.72
C GLU A 120 -11.71 -7.71 -7.42
N GLY A 121 -12.11 -6.69 -6.66
CA GLY A 121 -12.70 -5.47 -7.21
C GLY A 121 -14.19 -5.59 -7.51
N ARG A 122 -14.85 -6.66 -7.04
CA ARG A 122 -16.31 -6.73 -7.04
C ARG A 122 -16.84 -5.83 -5.93
N ILE A 123 -17.84 -5.05 -6.28
CA ILE A 123 -18.48 -4.07 -5.42
C ILE A 123 -19.95 -4.40 -5.42
N SER A 124 -20.54 -4.53 -4.24
CA SER A 124 -21.97 -4.57 -4.01
C SER A 124 -22.36 -3.32 -3.22
N ALA A 125 -23.44 -2.67 -3.65
CA ALA A 125 -23.88 -1.44 -3.04
C ALA A 125 -25.40 -1.40 -2.93
N ASN A 126 -25.90 -0.82 -1.85
CA ASN A 126 -27.31 -0.59 -1.65
C ASN A 126 -27.63 0.85 -2.03
N ALA A 127 -28.59 1.04 -2.93
CA ALA A 127 -28.99 2.34 -3.45
C ALA A 127 -30.49 2.56 -3.31
N THR A 128 -30.87 3.82 -3.18
CA THR A 128 -32.27 4.25 -3.12
C THR A 128 -32.52 5.38 -4.12
N THR A 129 -33.62 5.33 -4.85
CA THR A 129 -34.04 6.44 -5.73
C THR A 129 -34.42 7.66 -4.91
N ARG A 130 -34.43 8.84 -5.55
CA ARG A 130 -34.87 10.06 -4.88
C ARG A 130 -36.37 10.00 -4.52
N PRO A 131 -36.77 10.63 -3.40
CA PRO A 131 -38.17 10.99 -3.18
C PRO A 131 -38.64 11.92 -4.32
N ASN A 132 -39.91 11.86 -4.69
CA ASN A 132 -40.48 12.63 -5.81
C ASN A 132 -39.93 12.37 -7.22
N ALA A 133 -39.20 11.28 -7.46
CA ALA A 133 -38.87 10.88 -8.83
C ALA A 133 -40.15 10.61 -9.64
N ALA A 134 -40.25 11.23 -10.83
CA ALA A 134 -41.41 11.06 -11.72
C ALA A 134 -41.56 9.60 -12.17
N ASP A 135 -40.42 8.95 -12.46
CA ASP A 135 -40.35 7.51 -12.73
C ASP A 135 -39.13 6.89 -12.03
N PRO A 136 -39.31 6.37 -10.80
CA PRO A 136 -38.23 5.72 -10.05
C PRO A 136 -37.63 4.52 -10.79
N PHE A 137 -38.40 3.81 -11.63
CA PHE A 137 -37.88 2.65 -12.36
C PHE A 137 -36.96 3.10 -13.51
N ALA A 138 -37.32 4.19 -14.20
CA ALA A 138 -36.46 4.80 -15.21
C ALA A 138 -35.15 5.32 -14.62
N ASP A 139 -35.17 5.87 -13.39
CA ASP A 139 -33.97 6.32 -12.69
C ASP A 139 -32.99 5.16 -12.41
N VAL A 140 -33.53 4.01 -11.97
CA VAL A 140 -32.74 2.78 -11.78
C VAL A 140 -32.16 2.31 -13.10
N ALA A 141 -32.97 2.23 -14.16
CA ALA A 141 -32.50 1.79 -15.49
C ALA A 141 -31.41 2.72 -16.06
N THR A 142 -31.57 4.03 -15.88
CA THR A 142 -30.61 5.05 -16.30
C THR A 142 -29.30 4.90 -15.53
N THR A 143 -29.38 4.62 -14.23
CA THR A 143 -28.21 4.34 -13.39
C THR A 143 -27.48 3.09 -13.89
N ILE A 144 -28.18 1.97 -14.08
CA ILE A 144 -27.57 0.72 -14.59
C ILE A 144 -26.88 0.98 -15.93
N LYS A 145 -27.52 1.73 -16.82
CA LYS A 145 -26.98 2.09 -18.12
C LYS A 145 -25.71 2.95 -17.99
N ALA A 146 -25.69 3.95 -17.11
CA ALA A 146 -24.52 4.80 -16.88
C ALA A 146 -23.31 3.97 -16.43
N PHE A 147 -23.49 3.08 -15.45
CA PHE A 147 -22.43 2.16 -15.01
C PHE A 147 -22.00 1.18 -16.11
N SER A 148 -22.93 0.71 -16.94
CA SER A 148 -22.62 -0.22 -18.04
C SER A 148 -21.86 0.43 -19.19
N LEU A 149 -22.03 1.74 -19.38
CA LEU A 149 -21.33 2.51 -20.42
C LEU A 149 -19.95 2.99 -19.98
N ASP A 150 -19.72 3.13 -18.67
CA ASP A 150 -18.42 3.56 -18.15
C ASP A 150 -17.41 2.40 -18.17
N PRO A 151 -16.25 2.57 -18.86
CA PRO A 151 -15.29 1.49 -19.04
C PRO A 151 -14.60 1.05 -17.74
N SER A 152 -14.69 1.84 -16.66
CA SER A 152 -14.16 1.46 -15.35
C SER A 152 -14.99 0.41 -14.64
N PHE A 153 -16.23 0.16 -15.08
CA PHE A 153 -17.10 -0.83 -14.49
C PHE A 153 -17.44 -1.94 -15.50
N SER A 154 -17.68 -3.14 -14.98
CA SER A 154 -18.11 -4.30 -15.75
C SER A 154 -19.04 -5.18 -14.92
N HIS A 155 -19.70 -6.15 -15.55
CA HIS A 155 -20.60 -7.08 -14.88
C HIS A 155 -21.65 -6.39 -13.98
N VAL A 156 -22.22 -5.28 -14.47
CA VAL A 156 -23.25 -4.52 -13.74
C VAL A 156 -24.52 -5.36 -13.66
N PHE A 157 -24.99 -5.63 -12.45
CA PHE A 157 -26.12 -6.50 -12.19
C PHE A 157 -26.93 -6.00 -11.00
N VAL A 158 -28.27 -6.07 -11.09
CA VAL A 158 -29.20 -5.66 -10.03
C VAL A 158 -30.02 -6.88 -9.61
N PRO A 159 -29.62 -7.61 -8.54
CA PRO A 159 -30.31 -8.83 -8.12
C PRO A 159 -31.74 -8.59 -7.61
N SER A 160 -31.99 -7.45 -6.99
CA SER A 160 -33.29 -7.17 -6.36
C SER A 160 -33.62 -5.69 -6.32
N ILE A 161 -34.90 -5.40 -6.51
CA ILE A 161 -35.50 -4.07 -6.39
C ILE A 161 -36.70 -4.20 -5.46
N THR A 162 -36.73 -3.41 -4.40
CA THR A 162 -37.81 -3.35 -3.43
C THR A 162 -38.49 -1.99 -3.52
N LYS A 163 -39.80 -2.01 -3.72
CA LYS A 163 -40.62 -0.79 -3.72
C LYS A 163 -41.08 -0.47 -2.30
N THR A 164 -40.92 0.79 -1.92
CA THR A 164 -41.39 1.35 -0.65
C THR A 164 -42.16 2.65 -0.90
N LEU A 165 -43.04 3.00 0.02
CA LEU A 165 -43.74 4.29 0.03
C LEU A 165 -43.19 5.14 1.16
N THR A 166 -42.88 6.40 0.88
CA THR A 166 -42.55 7.37 1.93
C THR A 166 -43.80 7.70 2.76
N PRO A 167 -43.65 8.30 3.97
CA PRO A 167 -44.80 8.77 4.75
C PRO A 167 -45.72 9.74 3.98
N GLN A 168 -45.19 10.41 2.96
CA GLN A 168 -45.89 11.33 2.06
C GLN A 168 -46.60 10.62 0.90
N GLY A 169 -46.47 9.30 0.79
CA GLY A 169 -47.08 8.50 -0.28
C GLY A 169 -46.27 8.45 -1.58
N GLU A 170 -45.03 8.92 -1.58
CA GLU A 170 -44.15 8.90 -2.75
C GLU A 170 -43.51 7.53 -2.92
N THR A 171 -43.37 7.07 -4.16
CA THR A 171 -42.72 5.78 -4.44
C THR A 171 -41.20 5.94 -4.43
N VAL A 172 -40.52 5.17 -3.59
CA VAL A 172 -39.05 5.06 -3.54
C VAL A 172 -38.66 3.61 -3.77
N LEU A 173 -37.69 3.38 -4.68
CA LEU A 173 -37.12 2.07 -4.92
C LEU A 173 -35.80 1.94 -4.17
N SER A 174 -35.67 0.87 -3.39
CA SER A 174 -34.41 0.44 -2.80
C SER A 174 -33.90 -0.78 -3.58
N PHE A 175 -32.65 -0.79 -4.00
CA PHE A 175 -32.10 -1.88 -4.78
C PHE A 175 -30.65 -2.16 -4.41
N ASN A 176 -30.24 -3.41 -4.61
CA ASN A 176 -28.84 -3.78 -4.52
C ASN A 176 -28.29 -3.83 -5.94
N ILE A 177 -27.11 -3.24 -6.15
CA ILE A 177 -26.40 -3.29 -7.41
C ILE A 177 -25.01 -3.87 -7.16
N SER A 178 -24.57 -4.76 -8.03
CA SER A 178 -23.23 -5.32 -8.03
C SER A 178 -22.54 -4.99 -9.34
N PHE A 179 -21.26 -4.63 -9.28
CA PHE A 179 -20.41 -4.38 -10.44
C PHE A 179 -18.95 -4.67 -10.10
N GLU A 180 -18.12 -4.84 -11.11
CA GLU A 180 -16.69 -5.09 -10.97
C GLU A 180 -15.90 -3.89 -11.48
N TYR A 181 -14.99 -3.38 -10.65
CA TYR A 181 -14.16 -2.21 -10.93
C TYR A 181 -12.81 -2.61 -11.55
N ASN A 182 -12.57 -2.10 -12.76
CA ASN A 182 -11.39 -2.37 -13.56
C ASN A 182 -10.43 -1.18 -13.55
N GLU A 183 -9.38 -1.25 -12.72
CA GLU A 183 -8.36 -0.19 -12.63
C GLU A 183 -7.53 -0.04 -13.91
N GLN A 184 -7.26 -1.14 -14.61
CA GLN A 184 -6.32 -1.17 -15.74
C GLN A 184 -6.80 -0.40 -16.98
N LYS A 185 -8.12 -0.19 -17.14
CA LYS A 185 -8.67 0.57 -18.26
C LYS A 185 -8.47 2.09 -18.15
N LEU A 186 -8.11 2.60 -16.97
CA LEU A 186 -7.92 4.04 -16.76
C LEU A 186 -6.59 4.60 -17.29
N VAL A 187 -5.59 3.74 -17.54
CA VAL A 187 -4.23 4.16 -17.96
C VAL A 187 -4.04 4.10 -19.48
N SER A 188 -4.92 3.43 -20.21
CA SER A 188 -4.82 3.30 -21.67
C SER A 188 -5.75 4.30 -22.36
N ARG A 189 -5.46 5.60 -22.27
CA ARG A 189 -6.02 6.57 -23.23
C ARG A 189 -5.02 6.66 -24.38
N PRO A 190 -5.22 5.95 -25.50
CA PRO A 190 -4.42 6.23 -26.69
C PRO A 190 -4.79 7.65 -27.13
N THR A 191 -3.82 8.55 -27.05
CA THR A 191 -3.83 9.81 -27.80
C THR A 191 -3.88 9.44 -29.28
N THR A 192 -5.08 9.20 -29.80
CA THR A 192 -5.31 8.99 -31.22
C THR A 192 -5.69 10.34 -31.81
N PRO A 193 -4.87 10.91 -32.70
CA PRO A 193 -5.19 12.16 -33.37
C PRO A 193 -6.44 12.00 -34.23
N ALA A 194 -7.22 13.08 -34.32
CA ALA A 194 -8.48 13.17 -35.03
C ALA A 194 -8.44 12.49 -36.42
N GLN A 195 -9.34 11.53 -36.62
CA GLN A 195 -9.71 11.05 -37.95
C GLN A 195 -11.18 11.36 -38.22
N THR A 196 -11.34 12.43 -38.99
CA THR A 196 -12.46 12.89 -39.80
C THR A 196 -13.39 11.77 -40.31
N THR A 197 -14.66 11.81 -39.90
CA THR A 197 -15.80 11.26 -40.65
C THR A 197 -15.92 11.94 -42.02
N PRO A 198 -16.44 11.29 -43.08
CA PRO A 198 -17.91 11.25 -43.29
C PRO A 198 -18.37 10.02 -44.15
N PRO A 199 -19.59 9.96 -44.72
CA PRO A 199 -20.85 9.62 -44.06
C PRO A 199 -21.67 8.48 -44.78
N ALA A 200 -22.73 8.03 -44.11
CA ALA A 200 -24.03 7.56 -44.63
C ALA A 200 -24.16 6.27 -45.49
N GLN A 201 -25.02 5.35 -45.02
CA GLN A 201 -26.01 4.51 -45.74
C GLN A 201 -26.66 3.58 -44.68
N SER A 202 -27.87 3.80 -44.15
CA SER A 202 -29.21 3.73 -44.74
C SER A 202 -29.53 2.42 -45.47
N SER A 203 -30.16 1.47 -44.76
CA SER A 203 -31.15 0.54 -45.32
C SER A 203 -31.87 -0.24 -44.21
N VAL A 204 -33.18 0.01 -44.10
CA VAL A 204 -34.21 -0.77 -43.40
C VAL A 204 -34.67 -1.92 -44.34
N PRO A 205 -35.03 -3.11 -43.82
CA PRO A 205 -36.43 -3.58 -43.89
C PRO A 205 -36.87 -4.26 -42.57
N ALA A 206 -38.02 -3.93 -41.98
CA ALA A 206 -39.38 -4.37 -42.31
C ALA A 206 -39.67 -5.86 -41.96
N GLU A 207 -40.62 -6.02 -41.02
CA GLU A 207 -41.73 -6.99 -41.06
C GLU A 207 -41.45 -8.47 -40.74
N THR A 208 -42.02 -8.97 -39.62
CA THR A 208 -43.10 -9.98 -39.60
C THR A 208 -43.32 -10.50 -38.16
N ALA A 209 -44.49 -10.20 -37.58
CA ALA A 209 -45.20 -11.05 -36.61
C ALA A 209 -46.26 -11.84 -37.40
N PRO A 210 -46.70 -13.07 -37.03
CA PRO A 210 -47.60 -13.29 -35.88
C PRO A 210 -47.30 -14.64 -35.15
N THR A 211 -47.81 -14.98 -33.97
CA THR A 211 -49.19 -15.44 -33.65
C THR A 211 -49.17 -15.95 -32.20
N PRO A 212 -50.26 -15.81 -31.42
CA PRO A 212 -50.35 -16.27 -30.03
C PRO A 212 -50.67 -17.77 -29.95
N ALA A 213 -50.08 -18.46 -28.97
CA ALA A 213 -50.52 -19.78 -28.55
C ALA A 213 -51.02 -19.71 -27.10
N SER A 214 -52.34 -19.83 -26.97
CA SER A 214 -53.03 -20.27 -25.75
C SER A 214 -52.51 -21.64 -25.30
N SER A 215 -52.30 -21.81 -24.01
CA SER A 215 -52.52 -23.08 -23.29
C SER A 215 -52.58 -22.73 -21.79
N GLU A 216 -53.77 -22.75 -21.18
CA GLU A 216 -54.28 -23.91 -20.41
C GLU A 216 -53.48 -24.06 -19.10
N ALA A 217 -53.92 -23.41 -18.02
CA ALA A 217 -54.78 -24.01 -17.00
C ALA A 217 -54.20 -25.32 -16.44
N GLU A 218 -53.44 -25.23 -15.36
CA GLU A 218 -53.40 -26.32 -14.37
C GLU A 218 -53.33 -25.76 -12.96
N GLU A 219 -54.49 -25.89 -12.33
CA GLU A 219 -54.74 -25.79 -10.90
C GLU A 219 -54.01 -26.93 -10.18
N SER A 220 -53.23 -26.62 -9.13
CA SER A 220 -52.83 -27.66 -8.17
C SER A 220 -52.80 -27.09 -6.75
N PRO A 221 -53.46 -27.76 -5.78
CA PRO A 221 -53.69 -27.22 -4.46
C PRO A 221 -52.57 -27.60 -3.47
N GLY A 222 -52.33 -26.67 -2.54
CA GLY A 222 -52.07 -26.99 -1.13
C GLY A 222 -50.79 -27.73 -0.77
N THR A 223 -49.88 -27.05 -0.09
CA THR A 223 -49.13 -27.66 1.01
C THR A 223 -48.88 -26.61 2.10
N ALA A 224 -49.52 -26.83 3.25
CA ALA A 224 -49.28 -26.11 4.47
C ALA A 224 -47.94 -26.52 5.09
N GLN A 225 -47.14 -25.56 5.57
CA GLN A 225 -46.10 -25.78 6.59
C GLN A 225 -45.45 -24.45 7.01
N PRO A 226 -44.69 -24.40 8.11
CA PRO A 226 -45.08 -24.54 9.51
C PRO A 226 -44.86 -23.23 10.28
N THR A 227 -45.58 -23.07 11.39
CA THR A 227 -45.31 -22.05 12.41
C THR A 227 -43.84 -22.06 12.86
N ALA A 228 -43.14 -20.95 12.67
CA ALA A 228 -41.76 -20.77 13.12
C ALA A 228 -41.67 -20.65 14.66
N PRO A 229 -40.59 -21.16 15.29
CA PRO A 229 -40.37 -21.05 16.72
C PRO A 229 -39.98 -19.62 17.14
N LYS A 230 -40.56 -19.21 18.26
CA LYS A 230 -40.34 -17.97 19.00
C LYS A 230 -38.84 -17.81 19.31
N SER A 231 -38.20 -16.78 18.74
CA SER A 231 -36.80 -16.45 19.05
C SER A 231 -36.67 -15.96 20.49
N PRO A 232 -35.61 -16.35 21.24
CA PRO A 232 -35.37 -15.88 22.59
C PRO A 232 -34.93 -14.41 22.58
N THR A 233 -35.53 -13.62 23.47
CA THR A 233 -35.19 -12.23 23.77
C THR A 233 -33.72 -12.13 24.19
N PRO A 234 -32.92 -11.22 23.60
CA PRO A 234 -31.56 -10.98 24.06
C PRO A 234 -31.57 -10.27 25.42
N THR A 235 -31.03 -10.94 26.43
CA THR A 235 -30.68 -10.36 27.74
C THR A 235 -29.62 -9.28 27.54
N ALA A 236 -29.93 -8.05 27.95
CA ALA A 236 -29.00 -6.93 27.89
C ALA A 236 -27.75 -7.20 28.76
N PRO A 237 -26.54 -6.87 28.29
CA PRO A 237 -25.33 -6.97 29.10
C PRO A 237 -25.35 -5.95 30.24
N ALA A 238 -25.00 -6.44 31.43
CA ALA A 238 -24.90 -5.65 32.65
C ALA A 238 -23.92 -4.48 32.49
N ALA A 239 -24.37 -3.28 32.87
CA ALA A 239 -23.58 -2.07 32.87
C ALA A 239 -22.35 -2.21 33.78
N THR A 240 -21.17 -1.99 33.24
CA THR A 240 -19.92 -1.92 33.99
C THR A 240 -19.88 -0.60 34.78
N PRO A 241 -19.59 -0.62 36.10
CA PRO A 241 -19.51 0.61 36.87
C PRO A 241 -18.25 1.44 36.51
N PRO A 242 -18.33 2.77 36.61
CA PRO A 242 -17.22 3.66 36.28
C PRO A 242 -16.08 3.51 37.29
N VAL A 243 -14.85 3.39 36.76
CA VAL A 243 -13.60 3.41 37.53
C VAL A 243 -13.34 4.86 37.95
N ALA A 244 -13.27 5.10 39.26
CA ALA A 244 -12.93 6.40 39.81
C ALA A 244 -11.44 6.73 39.55
N PRO A 245 -11.11 8.00 39.21
CA PRO A 245 -9.73 8.43 39.07
C PRO A 245 -9.04 8.43 40.45
N GLN A 246 -7.87 7.80 40.52
CA GLN A 246 -6.97 7.95 41.67
C GLN A 246 -6.23 9.28 41.55
N SER A 247 -6.33 10.09 42.60
CA SER A 247 -5.63 11.36 42.79
C SER A 247 -4.17 11.16 43.17
#